data_AF-A8QGA7-F1
#
_entry.id   AF-A8QGA7-F1
#
_cell.length_a   1.000
_cell.length_b   1.000
_cell.length_c   1.000
_cell.angle_alpha   90.00
_cell.angle_beta   90.00
_cell.angle_gamma   90.00
#
_symmetry.space_group_name_H-M   'P 1'
#
loop_
_entity.id
_entity.type
_entity.pdbx_description
1 polymer ?
#
loop_
_entity_poly.entity_id
_entity_poly.type
_entity_poly.pdbx_seq_one_letter_code
_entity_poly.pdbx_strand_id
1 'polypeptide(L)'
;MSPEGFVPDDHVNIIVDVNDSKKLKDSADFCQALLASCWRSHKYVSAIFYIIITKWLGNSILSSETVRCICNYYWRQLTECKHSGAVGASVEGFEALCAKLWSFSLAGIPEFADLPQPDAWIRQITDLIDSKESWLFDVFHMLCATRRSAGLPHLIASILTKEPVINGAQCLKTTMIFMLKNKGRSYKAQ
;
A
#
# COMPACT_ATOMS: atom_id res chain seq x y z
N MET A 1 -15.06 -14.71 -5.28
CA MET A 1 -14.72 -14.47 -3.85
C MET A 1 -15.27 -13.09 -3.50
N SER A 2 -16.25 -13.00 -2.58
CA SER A 2 -16.81 -11.68 -2.22
C SER A 2 -15.74 -10.82 -1.56
N PRO A 3 -15.59 -9.55 -1.97
CA PRO A 3 -14.56 -8.63 -1.47
C PRO A 3 -14.75 -8.18 0.00
N GLU A 4 -15.71 -8.78 0.72
CA GLU A 4 -16.21 -8.30 2.02
C GLU A 4 -15.78 -9.15 3.22
N GLY A 5 -14.84 -10.10 3.04
CA GLY A 5 -14.35 -10.89 4.18
C GLY A 5 -15.39 -11.91 4.66
N PHE A 6 -15.60 -12.95 3.86
CA PHE A 6 -16.32 -14.13 4.32
C PHE A 6 -15.46 -14.86 5.36
N VAL A 7 -15.96 -14.98 6.59
CA VAL A 7 -15.42 -15.92 7.58
C VAL A 7 -16.17 -17.24 7.38
N PRO A 8 -15.52 -18.33 6.93
CA PRO A 8 -16.19 -19.61 6.76
C PRO A 8 -16.69 -20.14 8.10
N ASP A 9 -17.93 -20.63 8.13
CA ASP A 9 -18.60 -21.17 9.32
C ASP A 9 -17.75 -22.25 10.04
N ASP A 10 -16.90 -22.97 9.30
CA ASP A 10 -16.01 -23.99 9.84
C ASP A 10 -14.94 -23.44 10.80
N HIS A 11 -14.48 -22.19 10.61
CA HIS A 11 -13.52 -21.54 11.53
C HIS A 11 -14.19 -21.00 12.79
N VAL A 12 -15.48 -20.77 12.73
CA VAL A 12 -16.29 -20.24 13.83
C VAL A 12 -16.53 -21.34 14.89
N ASN A 13 -16.58 -22.60 14.46
CA ASN A 13 -16.73 -23.78 15.33
C ASN A 13 -15.45 -24.18 16.10
N ILE A 14 -14.28 -23.63 15.75
CA ILE A 14 -12.99 -24.01 16.37
C ILE A 14 -12.65 -23.14 17.60
N ILE A 15 -13.29 -21.97 17.77
CA ILE A 15 -12.83 -20.94 18.71
C ILE A 15 -13.56 -20.99 20.08
N VAL A 16 -14.78 -21.53 20.19
CA VAL A 16 -15.51 -21.60 21.47
C VAL A 16 -16.47 -22.79 21.52
N ASP A 17 -16.54 -23.42 22.70
CA ASP A 17 -17.38 -24.56 23.10
C ASP A 17 -18.85 -24.48 22.61
N VAL A 18 -19.34 -25.60 22.09
CA VAL A 18 -20.54 -25.75 21.24
C VAL A 18 -21.81 -25.78 22.09
N ASN A 19 -22.25 -24.63 22.61
CA ASN A 19 -23.54 -24.57 23.32
C ASN A 19 -24.44 -23.37 23.00
N ASP A 20 -24.06 -22.45 22.10
CA ASP A 20 -24.96 -21.32 21.76
C ASP A 20 -24.76 -20.79 20.32
N SER A 21 -25.28 -21.54 19.35
CA SER A 21 -25.24 -21.22 17.91
C SER A 21 -25.80 -19.82 17.59
N LYS A 22 -26.73 -19.30 18.40
CA LYS A 22 -27.28 -17.95 18.22
C LYS A 22 -26.25 -16.87 18.58
N LYS A 23 -25.60 -17.01 19.73
CA LYS A 23 -24.53 -16.09 20.17
C LYS A 23 -23.32 -16.10 19.22
N LEU A 24 -23.05 -17.25 18.61
CA LEU A 24 -22.02 -17.44 17.60
C LEU A 24 -22.31 -16.62 16.33
N LYS A 25 -23.53 -16.71 15.82
CA LYS A 25 -24.00 -15.96 14.66
C LYS A 25 -23.99 -14.45 14.92
N ASP A 26 -24.51 -14.02 16.07
CA ASP A 26 -24.53 -12.61 16.45
C ASP A 26 -23.11 -12.01 16.52
N SER A 27 -22.13 -12.78 17.03
CA SER A 27 -20.72 -12.37 17.07
C SER A 27 -20.09 -12.31 15.68
N ALA A 28 -20.42 -13.25 14.79
CA ALA A 28 -19.91 -13.25 13.41
C ALA A 28 -20.48 -12.06 12.62
N ASP A 29 -21.77 -11.79 12.74
CA ASP A 29 -22.45 -10.66 12.11
C ASP A 29 -21.85 -9.32 12.60
N PHE A 30 -21.58 -9.20 13.91
CA PHE A 30 -20.89 -8.03 14.46
C PHE A 30 -19.50 -7.84 13.88
N CYS A 31 -18.68 -8.90 13.82
CA CYS A 31 -17.34 -8.85 13.24
C CYS A 31 -17.37 -8.45 11.76
N GLN A 32 -18.31 -8.98 10.99
CA GLN A 32 -18.50 -8.63 9.57
C GLN A 32 -18.91 -7.16 9.41
N ALA A 33 -19.87 -6.69 10.22
CA ALA A 33 -20.28 -5.28 10.22
C ALA A 33 -19.12 -4.34 10.58
N LEU A 34 -18.30 -4.72 11.57
CA LEU A 34 -17.11 -3.96 11.96
C LEU A 34 -16.08 -3.91 10.82
N LEU A 35 -15.74 -5.04 10.21
CA LEU A 35 -14.81 -5.11 9.09
C LEU A 35 -15.29 -4.29 7.88
N ALA A 36 -16.58 -4.42 7.54
CA ALA A 36 -17.21 -3.66 6.46
C ALA A 36 -17.19 -2.15 6.73
N SER A 37 -17.36 -1.74 7.98
CA SER A 37 -17.28 -0.34 8.42
C SER A 37 -15.83 0.18 8.33
N CYS A 38 -14.86 -0.59 8.83
CA CYS A 38 -13.44 -0.25 8.73
C CYS A 38 -13.00 -0.07 7.27
N TRP A 39 -13.35 -1.02 6.38
CA TRP A 39 -13.02 -0.91 4.96
C TRP A 39 -13.65 0.33 4.30
N ARG A 40 -14.92 0.62 4.59
CA ARG A 40 -15.59 1.84 4.11
C ARG A 40 -14.86 3.10 4.60
N SER A 41 -14.43 3.14 5.85
CA SER A 41 -13.62 4.25 6.37
C SER A 41 -12.31 4.43 5.60
N HIS A 42 -11.57 3.35 5.31
CA HIS A 42 -10.37 3.44 4.46
C HIS A 42 -10.68 4.01 3.08
N LYS A 43 -11.78 3.57 2.45
CA LYS A 43 -12.22 4.08 1.14
C LYS A 43 -12.54 5.58 1.19
N TYR A 44 -13.27 6.04 2.21
CA TYR A 44 -13.61 7.46 2.34
C TYR A 44 -12.39 8.32 2.62
N VAL A 45 -11.49 7.89 3.52
CA VAL A 45 -10.23 8.61 3.80
C VAL A 45 -9.40 8.74 2.53
N SER A 46 -9.24 7.66 1.76
CA SER A 46 -8.51 7.70 0.51
C SER A 46 -9.17 8.63 -0.52
N ALA A 47 -10.50 8.64 -0.61
CA ALA A 47 -11.22 9.54 -1.51
C ALA A 47 -11.05 11.03 -1.12
N ILE A 48 -11.09 11.33 0.19
CA ILE A 48 -10.83 12.69 0.70
C ILE A 48 -9.40 13.11 0.33
N PHE A 49 -8.41 12.25 0.57
CA PHE A 49 -7.03 12.54 0.21
C PHE A 49 -6.84 12.70 -1.29
N TYR A 50 -7.50 11.91 -2.12
CA TYR A 50 -7.48 12.10 -3.57
C TYR A 50 -7.96 13.51 -3.96
N ILE A 51 -9.06 14.01 -3.36
CA ILE A 51 -9.55 15.37 -3.60
C ILE A 51 -8.52 16.41 -3.14
N ILE A 52 -7.92 16.22 -1.96
CA ILE A 52 -6.86 17.10 -1.44
C ILE A 52 -5.67 17.16 -2.40
N ILE A 53 -5.19 15.99 -2.86
CA ILE A 53 -4.06 15.87 -3.79
C ILE A 53 -4.37 16.53 -5.13
N THR A 54 -5.54 16.28 -5.71
CA THR A 54 -5.85 16.75 -7.07
C THR A 54 -6.21 18.23 -7.11
N LYS A 55 -6.87 18.75 -6.08
CA LYS A 55 -7.39 20.13 -6.07
C LYS A 55 -6.52 21.12 -5.29
N TRP A 56 -5.85 20.68 -4.23
CA TRP A 56 -5.21 21.57 -3.26
C TRP A 56 -3.70 21.41 -3.18
N LEU A 57 -3.15 20.25 -3.55
CA LEU A 57 -1.72 20.00 -3.51
C LEU A 57 -0.98 20.77 -4.62
N GLY A 58 -0.09 21.67 -4.18
CA GLY A 58 0.62 22.62 -5.03
C GLY A 58 0.09 24.05 -4.91
N ASN A 59 -1.01 24.26 -4.20
CA ASN A 59 -1.41 25.58 -3.74
C ASN A 59 -0.72 25.85 -2.40
N SER A 60 -0.34 27.10 -2.12
CA SER A 60 0.31 27.55 -0.86
C SER A 60 -0.53 27.37 0.41
N ILE A 61 -1.65 26.66 0.33
CA ILE A 61 -2.61 26.41 1.41
C ILE A 61 -2.21 25.16 2.22
N LEU A 62 -1.55 24.18 1.61
CA LEU A 62 -1.17 22.94 2.29
C LEU A 62 0.27 22.98 2.77
N SER A 63 0.47 22.83 4.07
CA SER A 63 1.81 22.67 4.65
C SER A 63 2.48 21.39 4.18
N SER A 64 3.81 21.41 4.00
CA SER A 64 4.62 20.23 3.70
C SER A 64 4.38 19.08 4.69
N GLU A 65 4.14 19.40 5.97
CA GLU A 65 3.78 18.43 7.01
C GLU A 65 2.48 17.66 6.70
N THR A 66 1.46 18.36 6.21
CA THR A 66 0.19 17.72 5.82
C THR A 66 0.42 16.74 4.67
N VAL A 67 1.23 17.15 3.68
CA VAL A 67 1.59 16.29 2.54
C VAL A 67 2.34 15.06 3.02
N ARG A 68 3.29 15.23 3.95
CA ARG A 68 4.03 14.12 4.56
C ARG A 68 3.12 13.14 5.29
N CYS A 69 2.11 13.62 6.02
CA CYS A 69 1.10 12.77 6.63
C CYS A 69 0.32 11.95 5.59
N ILE A 70 -0.04 12.55 4.45
CA ILE A 70 -0.73 11.86 3.34
C ILE A 70 0.20 10.81 2.72
N CYS A 71 1.48 11.15 2.48
CA CYS A 71 2.49 10.19 2.00
C CYS A 71 2.61 8.98 2.94
N ASN A 72 2.72 9.22 4.25
CA ASN A 72 2.81 8.17 5.26
C ASN A 72 1.55 7.30 5.30
N TYR A 73 0.36 7.89 5.15
CA TYR A 73 -0.88 7.13 5.08
C TYR A 73 -0.85 6.11 3.94
N TYR A 74 -0.59 6.55 2.70
CA TYR A 74 -0.59 5.64 1.55
C TYR A 74 0.54 4.62 1.62
N TRP A 75 1.72 5.03 2.09
CA TRP A 75 2.82 4.11 2.33
C TRP A 75 2.39 2.96 3.25
N ARG A 76 1.82 3.27 4.41
CA ARG A 76 1.32 2.25 5.35
C ARG A 76 0.15 1.45 4.77
N GLN A 77 -0.74 2.09 4.02
CA GLN A 77 -1.87 1.42 3.40
C GLN A 77 -1.42 0.35 2.40
N LEU A 78 -0.35 0.59 1.65
CA LEU A 78 0.17 -0.33 0.64
C LEU A 78 1.21 -1.32 1.21
N THR A 79 1.91 -0.98 2.29
CA THR A 79 2.96 -1.83 2.87
C THR A 79 2.52 -2.60 4.12
N GLU A 80 1.54 -2.12 4.88
CA GLU A 80 1.12 -2.70 6.16
C GLU A 80 -0.29 -3.30 6.14
N CYS A 81 -1.21 -2.77 5.31
CA CYS A 81 -2.61 -3.19 5.33
C CYS A 81 -2.77 -4.65 4.86
N LYS A 82 -3.53 -5.43 5.64
CA LYS A 82 -3.78 -6.86 5.35
C LYS A 82 -5.04 -7.11 4.53
N HIS A 83 -5.93 -6.12 4.42
CA HIS A 83 -7.22 -6.26 3.74
C HIS A 83 -7.10 -5.81 2.29
N SER A 84 -7.31 -6.74 1.35
CA SER A 84 -7.14 -6.50 -0.09
C SER A 84 -8.06 -5.39 -0.61
N GLY A 85 -9.30 -5.31 -0.13
CA GLY A 85 -10.22 -4.25 -0.50
C GLY A 85 -9.77 -2.87 -0.01
N ALA A 86 -9.06 -2.80 1.12
CA ALA A 86 -8.57 -1.54 1.66
C ALA A 86 -7.27 -1.10 0.96
N VAL A 87 -6.43 -2.06 0.56
CA VAL A 87 -5.30 -1.81 -0.36
C VAL A 87 -5.82 -1.27 -1.68
N GLY A 88 -6.78 -1.96 -2.31
CA GLY A 88 -7.36 -1.57 -3.59
C GLY A 88 -8.00 -0.18 -3.56
N ALA A 89 -8.72 0.16 -2.49
CA ALA A 89 -9.32 1.49 -2.31
C ALA A 89 -8.31 2.64 -2.26
N SER A 90 -7.02 2.35 -2.01
CA SER A 90 -5.97 3.36 -1.88
C SER A 90 -5.19 3.65 -3.16
N VAL A 91 -5.32 2.80 -4.18
CA VAL A 91 -4.49 2.83 -5.39
C VAL A 91 -4.67 4.12 -6.17
N GLU A 92 -5.92 4.51 -6.46
CA GLU A 92 -6.20 5.73 -7.23
C GLU A 92 -5.69 6.99 -6.53
N GLY A 93 -5.87 7.06 -5.20
CA GLY A 93 -5.36 8.13 -4.38
C GLY A 93 -3.83 8.21 -4.39
N PHE A 94 -3.16 7.07 -4.28
CA PHE A 94 -1.70 6.98 -4.33
C PHE A 94 -1.15 7.32 -5.71
N GLU A 95 -1.80 6.89 -6.79
CA GLU A 95 -1.42 7.26 -8.16
C GLU A 95 -1.44 8.78 -8.37
N ALA A 96 -2.50 9.45 -7.89
CA ALA A 96 -2.58 10.90 -7.93
C ALA A 96 -1.46 11.57 -7.12
N LEU A 97 -1.11 10.99 -5.97
CA LEU A 97 0.00 11.47 -5.14
C LEU A 97 1.33 11.34 -5.88
N CYS A 98 1.64 10.18 -6.47
CA CYS A 98 2.86 9.96 -7.23
C CYS A 98 3.00 10.97 -8.36
N ALA A 99 1.94 11.22 -9.14
CA ALA A 99 1.96 12.19 -10.21
C ALA A 99 2.30 13.61 -9.71
N LYS A 100 1.75 14.02 -8.56
CA LYS A 100 2.05 15.32 -7.95
C LYS A 100 3.48 15.40 -7.40
N LEU A 101 3.94 14.38 -6.68
CA LEU A 101 5.30 14.35 -6.14
C LEU A 101 6.34 14.42 -7.26
N TRP A 102 6.13 13.67 -8.35
CA TRP A 102 6.98 13.77 -9.53
C TRP A 102 7.01 15.18 -10.14
N SER A 103 5.87 15.86 -10.21
CA SER A 103 5.80 17.23 -10.71
C SER A 103 6.56 18.22 -9.83
N PHE A 104 6.53 18.04 -8.51
CA PHE A 104 7.27 18.90 -7.57
C PHE A 104 8.78 18.68 -7.65
N SER A 105 9.19 17.42 -7.77
CA SER A 105 10.58 17.03 -7.99
C SER A 105 11.15 17.71 -9.22
N LEU A 106 10.40 17.68 -10.34
CA LEU A 106 10.81 18.30 -11.59
C LEU A 106 10.82 19.84 -11.55
N ALA A 107 9.84 20.43 -10.86
CA ALA A 107 9.75 21.89 -10.71
C ALA A 107 10.79 22.45 -9.71
N GLY A 108 11.47 21.61 -8.94
CA GLY A 108 12.52 22.04 -8.00
C GLY A 108 12.00 22.93 -6.88
N ILE A 109 10.75 22.74 -6.44
CA ILE A 109 10.10 23.60 -5.44
C ILE A 109 10.73 23.35 -4.06
N PRO A 110 11.40 24.35 -3.44
CA PRO A 110 12.14 24.15 -2.19
C PRO A 110 11.27 23.68 -1.02
N GLU A 111 10.02 24.15 -0.94
CA GLU A 111 9.06 23.81 0.11
C GLU A 111 8.74 22.30 0.18
N PHE A 112 8.92 21.59 -0.94
CA PHE A 112 8.62 20.17 -1.08
C PHE A 112 9.88 19.30 -1.28
N ALA A 113 11.07 19.89 -1.14
CA ALA A 113 12.33 19.16 -1.29
C ALA A 113 12.50 18.04 -0.25
N ASP A 114 12.00 18.27 0.98
CA ASP A 114 12.08 17.32 2.08
C ASP A 114 11.00 16.22 2.04
N LEU A 115 10.10 16.26 1.04
CA LEU A 115 9.09 15.22 0.90
C LEU A 115 9.67 13.91 0.35
N PRO A 116 9.12 12.75 0.74
CA PRO A 116 9.48 11.47 0.16
C PRO A 116 9.34 11.50 -1.37
N GLN A 117 10.42 11.17 -2.07
CA GLN A 117 10.42 11.12 -3.52
C GLN A 117 10.02 9.72 -4.00
N PRO A 118 9.25 9.59 -5.10
CA PRO A 118 8.81 8.27 -5.57
C PRO A 118 9.97 7.32 -5.95
N ASP A 119 11.09 7.82 -6.48
CA ASP A 119 12.29 7.01 -6.75
C ASP A 119 12.92 6.45 -5.47
N ALA A 120 12.90 7.23 -4.38
CA ALA A 120 13.41 6.79 -3.09
C ALA A 120 12.57 5.64 -2.52
N TRP A 121 11.26 5.65 -2.72
CA TRP A 121 10.39 4.54 -2.35
C TRP A 121 10.67 3.26 -3.14
N ILE A 122 10.93 3.37 -4.44
CA ILE A 122 11.34 2.21 -5.24
C ILE A 122 12.63 1.61 -4.69
N ARG A 123 13.65 2.44 -4.39
CA ARG A 123 14.89 1.95 -3.78
C ARG A 123 14.65 1.25 -2.45
N GLN A 124 13.89 1.87 -1.55
CA GLN A 124 13.56 1.26 -0.25
C GLN A 124 12.89 -0.11 -0.41
N ILE A 125 11.98 -0.26 -1.39
CA ILE A 125 11.29 -1.53 -1.64
C ILE A 125 12.22 -2.54 -2.30
N THR A 126 13.03 -2.14 -3.27
CA THR A 126 14.00 -3.05 -3.88
C THR A 126 15.03 -3.52 -2.87
N ASP A 127 15.48 -2.65 -1.97
CA ASP A 127 16.41 -3.00 -0.88
C ASP A 127 15.74 -3.96 0.11
N LEU A 128 14.48 -3.71 0.47
CA LEU A 128 13.67 -4.61 1.29
C LEU A 128 13.47 -6.00 0.65
N ILE A 129 13.35 -6.06 -0.68
CA ILE A 129 13.24 -7.33 -1.42
C ILE A 129 14.61 -8.01 -1.57
N ASP A 130 15.69 -7.23 -1.73
CA ASP A 130 17.03 -7.78 -1.93
C ASP A 130 17.68 -8.26 -0.64
N SER A 131 17.32 -7.64 0.49
CA SER A 131 18.03 -7.76 1.76
C SER A 131 18.26 -9.21 2.15
N LYS A 132 19.53 -9.59 2.08
CA LYS A 132 20.14 -10.77 2.72
C LYS A 132 20.45 -10.53 4.20
N GLU A 133 20.24 -9.29 4.68
CA GLU A 133 20.39 -8.88 6.07
C GLU A 133 19.30 -9.56 6.91
N SER A 134 19.72 -10.40 7.87
CA SER A 134 18.84 -11.28 8.67
C SER A 134 17.61 -10.55 9.22
N TRP A 135 17.75 -9.32 9.73
CA TRP A 135 16.64 -8.62 10.37
C TRP A 135 15.58 -8.11 9.37
N LEU A 136 15.98 -7.67 8.18
CA LEU A 136 15.07 -7.10 7.19
C LEU A 136 14.42 -8.20 6.34
N PHE A 137 15.13 -9.32 6.14
CA PHE A 137 14.59 -10.57 5.63
C PHE A 137 13.45 -11.10 6.51
N ASP A 138 13.61 -11.05 7.83
CA ASP A 138 12.55 -11.42 8.78
C ASP A 138 11.33 -10.49 8.65
N VAL A 139 11.54 -9.18 8.44
CA VAL A 139 10.45 -8.21 8.20
C VAL A 139 9.73 -8.46 6.87
N PHE A 140 10.46 -8.83 5.80
CA PHE A 140 9.85 -9.18 4.51
C PHE A 140 9.07 -10.50 4.60
N HIS A 141 9.57 -11.50 5.31
CA HIS A 141 8.84 -12.74 5.60
C HIS A 141 7.65 -12.51 6.53
N MET A 142 7.73 -11.51 7.43
CA MET A 142 6.61 -11.03 8.24
C MET A 142 5.52 -10.35 7.40
N LEU A 143 5.82 -9.86 6.18
CA LEU A 143 4.78 -9.37 5.27
C LEU A 143 3.85 -10.52 4.91
N CYS A 144 2.58 -10.39 5.30
CA CYS A 144 1.57 -11.40 4.97
C CYS A 144 1.33 -11.45 3.45
N ALA A 145 0.72 -12.55 2.99
CA ALA A 145 0.48 -12.80 1.57
C ALA A 145 -0.14 -11.59 0.84
N THR A 146 -1.15 -10.94 1.43
CA THR A 146 -1.81 -9.75 0.84
C THR A 146 -0.86 -8.59 0.56
N ARG A 147 0.11 -8.33 1.45
CA ARG A 147 1.10 -7.26 1.27
C ARG A 147 2.02 -7.56 0.10
N ARG A 148 2.45 -8.82 -0.01
CA ARG A 148 3.34 -9.30 -1.08
C ARG A 148 2.64 -9.40 -2.44
N SER A 149 1.37 -9.82 -2.47
CA SER A 149 0.65 -10.12 -3.72
C SER A 149 -0.23 -8.98 -4.22
N ALA A 150 -0.58 -8.00 -3.39
CA ALA A 150 -1.38 -6.85 -3.79
C ALA A 150 -0.71 -5.52 -3.43
N GLY A 151 -0.36 -5.30 -2.16
CA GLY A 151 0.16 -4.01 -1.68
C GLY A 151 1.39 -3.51 -2.44
N LEU A 152 2.51 -4.25 -2.35
CA LEU A 152 3.77 -3.90 -3.01
C LEU A 152 3.65 -3.82 -4.55
N PRO A 153 2.98 -4.77 -5.24
CA PRO A 153 2.75 -4.64 -6.68
C PRO A 153 2.05 -3.34 -7.08
N HIS A 154 0.97 -2.95 -6.39
CA HIS A 154 0.27 -1.69 -6.70
C HIS A 154 1.15 -0.47 -6.42
N LEU A 155 1.92 -0.50 -5.32
CA LEU A 155 2.85 0.58 -4.98
C LEU A 155 3.89 0.78 -6.09
N ILE A 156 4.61 -0.29 -6.44
CA ILE A 156 5.63 -0.25 -7.49
C ILE A 156 5.00 0.18 -8.82
N ALA A 157 3.90 -0.44 -9.23
CA ALA A 157 3.24 -0.11 -10.49
C ALA A 157 2.79 1.35 -10.55
N SER A 158 2.22 1.90 -9.46
CA SER A 158 1.78 3.28 -9.40
C SER A 158 2.93 4.26 -9.58
N ILE A 159 4.07 4.03 -8.90
CA ILE A 159 5.25 4.89 -9.03
C ILE A 159 5.78 4.85 -10.46
N LEU A 160 5.96 3.65 -11.02
CA LEU A 160 6.52 3.45 -12.35
C LEU A 160 5.61 4.02 -13.44
N THR A 161 4.29 3.84 -13.31
CA THR A 161 3.31 4.31 -14.31
C THR A 161 3.20 5.84 -14.31
N LYS A 162 3.48 6.51 -13.19
CA LYS A 162 3.46 7.97 -13.10
C LYS A 162 4.83 8.62 -13.26
N GLU A 163 5.87 7.85 -13.57
CA GLU A 163 7.21 8.39 -13.84
C GLU A 163 7.16 9.36 -15.04
N PRO A 164 7.68 10.60 -14.91
CA PRO A 164 7.71 11.56 -16.00
C PRO A 164 8.54 11.08 -17.20
N VAL A 165 8.10 11.39 -18.41
CA VAL A 165 8.80 11.02 -19.65
C VAL A 165 10.23 11.58 -19.69
N ILE A 166 10.45 12.76 -19.11
CA ILE A 166 11.78 13.40 -19.02
C ILE A 166 12.80 12.56 -18.23
N ASN A 167 12.33 11.73 -17.29
CA ASN A 167 13.20 10.81 -16.55
C ASN A 167 13.62 9.61 -17.42
N GLY A 168 13.09 9.44 -18.64
CA GLY A 168 13.53 8.40 -19.56
C GLY A 168 13.30 6.97 -19.07
N ALA A 169 12.25 6.78 -18.27
CA ALA A 169 11.87 5.49 -17.65
C ALA A 169 13.01 4.84 -16.83
N GLN A 170 13.80 5.65 -16.11
CA GLN A 170 14.95 5.16 -15.34
C GLN A 170 14.52 4.33 -14.14
N CYS A 171 13.42 4.70 -13.46
CA CYS A 171 12.90 3.89 -12.37
C CYS A 171 12.45 2.53 -12.90
N LEU A 172 11.71 2.51 -14.01
CA LEU A 172 11.28 1.28 -14.66
C LEU A 172 12.47 0.38 -15.05
N LYS A 173 13.48 0.94 -15.73
CA LYS A 173 14.69 0.19 -16.13
C LYS A 173 15.38 -0.41 -14.91
N THR A 174 15.58 0.38 -13.86
CA THR A 174 16.25 -0.05 -12.63
C THR A 174 15.47 -1.18 -11.95
N THR A 175 14.15 -1.02 -11.80
CA THR A 175 13.28 -2.05 -11.21
C THR A 175 13.25 -3.33 -12.05
N MET A 176 13.18 -3.23 -13.39
CA MET A 176 13.21 -4.40 -14.26
C MET A 176 14.53 -5.16 -14.18
N ILE A 177 15.67 -4.45 -14.20
CA ILE A 177 16.99 -5.05 -14.02
C ILE A 177 17.08 -5.76 -12.67
N PHE A 178 16.59 -5.12 -11.61
CA PHE A 178 16.52 -5.71 -10.27
C PHE A 178 15.71 -7.01 -10.26
N MET A 179 14.50 -7.01 -10.83
CA MET A 179 13.65 -8.20 -10.90
C MET A 179 14.29 -9.31 -11.72
N LEU A 180 14.95 -8.99 -12.84
CA LEU A 180 15.66 -9.96 -13.67
C LEU A 180 16.84 -10.60 -12.93
N LYS A 181 17.63 -9.81 -12.20
CA LYS A 181 18.72 -10.32 -11.35
C LYS A 181 18.20 -11.25 -10.24
N ASN A 182 17.00 -10.99 -9.72
CA ASN A 182 16.41 -11.80 -8.66
C ASN A 182 15.57 -13.00 -9.13
N LYS A 183 15.28 -13.17 -10.43
CA LYS A 183 14.60 -14.36 -10.97
C LYS A 183 15.30 -15.69 -10.61
N GLY A 184 16.62 -15.68 -10.42
CA GLY A 184 17.39 -16.87 -10.03
C GLY A 184 17.23 -17.31 -8.57
N ARG A 185 16.56 -16.54 -7.70
CA ARG A 185 16.39 -16.87 -6.26
C ARG A 185 15.11 -17.67 -5.95
N SER A 186 14.18 -17.82 -6.90
CA SER A 186 12.81 -18.30 -6.63
C SER A 186 12.63 -19.82 -6.49
N TYR A 187 13.69 -20.65 -6.44
CA TYR A 187 13.55 -22.13 -6.39
C TYR A 187 14.36 -22.81 -5.27
N LYS A 188 14.51 -22.16 -4.12
CA LYS A 188 14.95 -22.83 -2.89
C LYS A 188 14.05 -22.43 -1.71
N ALA A 189 12.76 -22.74 -1.83
CA ALA A 189 11.91 -22.85 -0.65
C ALA A 189 11.99 -24.32 -0.22
N GLN A 190 12.78 -24.58 0.83
CA GLN A 190 12.63 -25.76 1.70
C GLN A 190 11.34 -25.63 2.51
#